data_AF-A0A529XR49-F1
#
_entry.id   AF-A0A529XR49-F1
#
_cell.length_a   1.000
_cell.length_b   1.000
_cell.length_c   1.000
_cell.angle_alpha   90.00
_cell.angle_beta   90.00
_cell.angle_gamma   90.00
#
_symmetry.space_group_name_H-M   'P 1'
#
loop_
_entity.id
_entity.type
_entity.pdbx_description
1 polymer ?
#
loop_
_entity_poly.entity_id
_entity_poly.type
_entity_poly.pdbx_seq_one_letter_code
_entity_poly.pdbx_strand_id
1 'polypeptide(L)' 'MNLLIVYGTTEGQTRKVAERMATDIRGRGHQVELLDSAKFTPDLK' A
#
# COMPACT_ATOMS: atom_id res chain seq x y z
N MET A 1 -2.66 14.95 5.45
CA MET A 1 -2.47 13.84 6.40
C MET A 1 -1.57 12.79 5.74
N ASN A 2 -0.83 12.04 6.55
CA ASN A 2 0.07 10.99 6.08
C ASN A 2 -0.64 9.65 6.26
N LEU A 3 -0.73 8.87 5.19
CA LEU A 3 -1.36 7.56 5.19
C LEU A 3 -0.35 6.50 4.75
N LEU A 4 -0.38 5.36 5.42
CA LEU A 4 0.35 4.17 5.03
C LEU A 4 -0.67 3.13 4.53
N ILE A 5 -0.47 2.63 3.32
CA ILE A 5 -1.21 1.49 2.78
C ILE A 5 -0.25 0.32 2.73
N VAL A 6 -0.53 -0.72 3.52
CA VAL A 6 0.17 -2.01 3.45
C VAL A 6 -0.74 -3.00 2.73
N TYR A 7 -0.20 -3.70 1.73
CA TYR A 7 -0.93 -4.73 1.01
C TYR A 7 -0.09 -5.99 0.89
N GLY A 8 -0.75 -7.15 0.98
CA GLY A 8 -0.19 -8.45 0.63
C GLY A 8 -0.77 -8.93 -0.69
N THR A 9 0.07 -9.51 -1.55
CA THR A 9 -0.39 -10.07 -2.82
C THR A 9 0.52 -11.21 -3.27
N THR A 10 -0.05 -12.18 -3.97
CA THR A 10 0.69 -13.26 -4.65
C THR A 10 0.74 -13.00 -6.16
N GLU A 11 -0.42 -12.78 -6.77
CA GLU A 11 -0.58 -12.59 -8.23
C GLU A 11 -0.58 -11.12 -8.66
N GLY A 12 -0.53 -10.16 -7.72
CA GLY A 12 -0.41 -8.73 -8.01
C GLY A 12 -1.73 -7.98 -8.25
N GLN A 13 -2.90 -8.63 -8.17
CA GLN A 13 -4.17 -7.89 -8.31
C GLN A 13 -4.42 -6.92 -7.15
N THR A 14 -4.10 -7.35 -5.92
CA THR A 14 -4.19 -6.47 -4.74
C THR A 14 -3.30 -5.23 -4.88
N ARG A 15 -2.14 -5.36 -5.55
CA ARG A 15 -1.26 -4.22 -5.84
C ARG A 15 -1.99 -3.15 -6.65
N LYS A 16 -2.72 -3.53 -7.70
CA LYS A 16 -3.47 -2.59 -8.54
C LYS A 16 -4.55 -1.85 -7.76
N VAL A 17 -5.26 -2.56 -6.87
CA VAL A 17 -6.27 -1.95 -5.99
C VAL A 17 -5.61 -0.93 -5.05
N ALA A 18 -4.49 -1.31 -4.44
CA ALA A 18 -3.76 -0.45 -3.51
C ALA A 18 -3.17 0.79 -4.21
N GLU A 19 -2.64 0.63 -5.42
CA GLU A 19 -2.18 1.74 -6.28
C GLU A 19 -3.31 2.69 -6.67
N ARG A 20 -4.48 2.14 -7.02
CA ARG A 20 -5.66 2.96 -7.36
C ARG A 20 -6.11 3.78 -6.16
N MET A 21 -6.23 3.15 -4.99
CA MET A 21 -6.56 3.85 -3.75
C MET A 21 -5.54 4.94 -3.41
N ALA A 22 -4.24 4.63 -3.52
CA ALA A 22 -3.18 5.61 -3.28
C ALA A 22 -3.28 6.81 -4.23
N THR A 23 -3.61 6.58 -5.49
CA THR A 23 -3.82 7.63 -6.50
C THR A 23 -4.99 8.53 -6.12
N ASP A 24 -6.14 7.94 -5.79
CA ASP A 24 -7.35 8.69 -5.42
C ASP A 24 -7.16 9.50 -4.13
N ILE A 25 -6.44 8.95 -3.15
CA ILE A 25 -6.13 9.62 -1.88
C ILE A 25 -5.11 10.76 -2.09
N ARG A 26 -4.08 10.55 -2.91
CA ARG A 26 -3.13 11.61 -3.30
C ARG A 26 -3.82 12.75 -4.04
N GLY A 27 -4.77 12.43 -4.92
CA GLY A 27 -5.59 13.41 -5.62
C GLY A 27 -6.42 14.32 -4.69
N ARG A 28 -6.64 13.91 -3.44
CA ARG A 28 -7.29 14.71 -2.38
C ARG A 28 -6.31 15.54 -1.55
N GLY A 29 -5.03 15.61 -1.93
CA GLY A 29 -4.01 16.38 -1.22
C GLY A 29 -3.41 15.69 0.00
N HIS A 30 -3.47 14.35 0.06
CA HIS A 30 -2.86 13.57 1.15
C HIS A 30 -1.56 12.91 0.69
N GLN A 31 -0.61 12.74 1.61
CA GLN A 31 0.59 11.96 1.35
C GLN A 31 0.28 10.49 1.64
N VAL A 32 0.70 9.61 0.72
CA VAL A 32 0.47 8.17 0.83
C VAL A 32 1.77 7.42 0.56
N GLU A 33 2.16 6.59 1.52
CA GLU A 33 3.19 5.56 1.36
C GLU A 33 2.51 4.22 1.09
N LEU A 34 3.07 3.45 0.16
CA LEU A 34 2.49 2.19 -0.30
C LEU A 34 3.53 1.07 -0.15
N LEU A 35 3.26 0.10 0.72
CA LEU A 35 4.18 -0.99 1.06
C LEU A 35 3.59 -2.35 0.72
N ASP A 36 4.41 -3.17 0.05
CA ASP A 36 4.13 -4.58 -0.20
C ASP A 36 4.64 -5.39 1.01
N SER A 37 3.73 -5.99 1.77
CA SER A 37 4.08 -6.72 2.99
C SER A 37 5.03 -7.89 2.72
N ALA A 38 5.00 -8.48 1.51
CA ALA A 38 5.87 -9.59 1.14
C ALA A 38 7.35 -9.18 1.01
N LYS A 39 7.65 -7.87 0.93
CA LYS A 39 9.04 -7.36 0.90
C LYS A 39 9.67 -7.23 2.28
N PHE A 40 8.90 -7.44 3.34
CA PHE A 40 9.37 -7.28 4.72
C PHE A 40 9.40 -8.63 5.41
N THR A 41 10.50 -8.89 6.12
CA THR A 41 10.61 -10.06 6.98
C THR A 41 9.77 -9.82 8.24
N PRO A 42 8.84 -10.71 8.61
CA PRO A 42 8.12 -10.62 9.88
C PRO A 42 9.11 -10.61 11.05
N ASP A 43 8.95 -9.64 11.95
CA ASP A 43 9.75 -9.49 13.17
C ASP A 43 9.04 -10.04 14.42
N LEU A 44 7.75 -10.36 14.31
CA LEU A 44 7.02 -11.13 15.31
C LEU A 44 7.45 -12.61 15.28
N LYS A 45 7.97 -13.07 16.42
CA LYS A 45 8.26 -14.48 16.73
C LYS A 45 7.05 -15.22 17.29
#